data_AF-C1EFA1-F1
#
_entry.id   AF-C1EFA1-F1
#
_cell.length_a   1.000
_cell.length_b   1.000
_cell.length_c   1.000
_cell.angle_alpha   90.00
_cell.angle_beta   90.00
_cell.angle_gamma   90.00
#
_symmetry.space_group_name_H-M   'P 1'
#
loop_
_entity.id
_entity.type
_entity.pdbx_description
1 polymer ?
#
loop_
_entity_poly.entity_id
_entity_poly.type
_entity_poly.pdbx_seq_one_letter_code
_entity_poly.pdbx_strand_id
1 'polypeptide(L)'
;MAPLASALAIPTSSTSSPTRQRKRTAPTRRPRAPTRCGTADVSEASSSGPTNRSVVVMCHGVTPHARAGLFSAANLLQGRVDVWCRCVTAGLYLSDDVRRDTVVHLVMQSDDLASCRLVSVDGARVEGLAPAEKNVALLLQRAMQHASLDQLPLLARDAPGGRRSRVGDGDGDEVREKSARNARKREASWLRDRPGSAGPVPGIAVSDHQSLETCLRDALRGCGAVALLDVDGDDASCVLARPPDNPDNGDGFAVVVGDGSGVTPDERRTLMFVFGAVLMALGGGRMLLASHCVVLAHAALDGEEARRRRMGTSLRG
;
A
#
# COMPACT_ATOMS: atom_id res chain seq x y z
N MET A 1 46.78 42.60 -19.56
CA MET A 1 47.93 42.34 -18.66
C MET A 1 47.37 41.91 -17.31
N ALA A 2 47.56 40.65 -16.93
CA ALA A 2 47.44 40.17 -15.55
C ALA A 2 48.75 40.53 -14.79
N PRO A 3 48.96 40.17 -13.50
CA PRO A 3 48.08 39.57 -12.50
C PRO A 3 48.20 40.26 -11.11
N LEU A 4 47.51 39.76 -10.08
CA LEU A 4 48.10 39.56 -8.73
C LEU A 4 47.13 38.76 -7.85
N ALA A 5 47.50 37.49 -7.64
CA ALA A 5 47.01 36.65 -6.57
C ALA A 5 47.82 36.94 -5.30
N SER A 6 47.18 36.91 -4.13
CA SER A 6 47.89 36.79 -2.86
C SER A 6 47.13 35.87 -1.92
N ALA A 7 47.89 34.92 -1.38
CA ALA A 7 47.48 33.81 -0.55
C ALA A 7 47.35 34.24 0.92
N LEU A 8 46.53 33.52 1.69
CA LEU A 8 46.81 33.30 3.11
C LEU A 8 46.38 31.88 3.52
N ALA A 9 47.37 31.11 3.93
CA ALA A 9 47.26 29.78 4.52
C ALA A 9 47.54 29.88 6.01
N ILE A 10 46.75 29.22 6.86
CA ILE A 10 47.13 28.79 8.23
C ILE A 10 46.26 27.55 8.59
N PRO A 11 46.59 26.71 9.61
CA PRO A 11 47.47 25.55 9.50
C PRO A 11 46.81 24.22 9.94
N THR A 12 47.57 23.15 9.75
CA THR A 12 47.42 21.78 10.24
C THR A 12 47.25 21.65 11.77
N SER A 13 46.45 20.69 12.22
CA SER A 13 46.89 19.73 13.27
C SER A 13 45.96 18.52 13.36
N SER A 14 46.50 17.39 12.92
CA SER A 14 46.09 16.04 13.26
C SER A 14 46.56 15.69 14.66
N THR A 15 45.65 15.33 15.55
CA THR A 15 46.00 14.64 16.80
C THR A 15 45.15 13.40 16.96
N SER A 16 45.88 12.29 16.99
CA SER A 16 45.49 10.94 17.34
C SER A 16 44.97 10.84 18.77
N SER A 17 44.04 9.90 19.01
CA SER A 17 43.97 9.14 20.25
C SER A 17 43.19 7.83 20.05
N PRO A 18 43.76 6.68 20.45
CA PRO A 18 43.14 5.36 20.31
C PRO A 18 42.39 5.00 21.59
N THR A 19 41.20 4.41 21.52
CA THR A 19 40.77 3.51 22.61
C THR A 19 39.58 2.61 22.28
N ARG A 20 39.84 1.32 22.49
CA ARG A 20 38.97 0.36 23.19
C ARG A 20 37.79 -0.26 22.44
N GLN A 21 38.10 -1.34 21.72
CA GLN A 21 37.17 -2.46 21.53
C GLN A 21 36.66 -2.96 22.89
N ARG A 22 35.37 -2.75 23.16
CA ARG A 22 34.62 -3.45 24.21
C ARG A 22 33.76 -4.52 23.55
N LYS A 23 34.18 -5.78 23.66
CA LYS A 23 33.31 -6.95 23.53
C LYS A 23 32.19 -6.83 24.56
N ARG A 24 30.94 -6.65 24.13
CA ARG A 24 29.75 -6.84 24.98
C ARG A 24 29.09 -8.15 24.60
N THR A 25 29.22 -9.10 25.52
CA THR A 25 28.54 -10.38 25.58
C THR A 25 27.03 -10.18 25.74
N ALA A 26 26.25 -10.96 25.01
CA ALA A 26 24.79 -10.98 25.04
C ALA A 26 24.26 -11.52 26.39
N PRO A 27 23.17 -10.99 26.96
CA PRO A 27 22.47 -11.63 28.05
C PRO A 27 21.45 -12.64 27.54
N THR A 28 21.61 -13.89 27.94
CA THR A 28 20.68 -15.01 27.75
C THR A 28 19.36 -14.75 28.46
N ARG A 29 18.27 -14.58 27.70
CA ARG A 29 16.90 -14.41 28.22
C ARG A 29 16.28 -15.81 28.37
N ARG A 30 15.99 -16.22 29.61
CA ARG A 30 15.30 -17.49 29.94
C ARG A 30 13.87 -17.49 29.39
N PRO A 31 13.34 -18.63 28.90
CA PRO A 31 11.94 -18.72 28.50
C PRO A 31 11.03 -18.85 29.74
N ARG A 32 9.96 -18.04 29.80
CA ARG A 32 8.86 -18.22 30.76
C ARG A 32 7.87 -19.23 30.18
N ALA A 33 7.51 -20.22 30.99
CA ALA A 33 6.50 -21.24 30.69
C ALA A 33 5.09 -20.62 30.56
N PRO A 34 4.21 -21.15 29.69
CA PRO A 34 2.82 -20.74 29.64
C PRO A 34 1.99 -21.53 30.68
N THR A 35 1.41 -20.83 31.64
CA THR A 35 0.33 -21.35 32.48
C THR A 35 -0.94 -21.46 31.65
N ARG A 36 -1.40 -22.69 31.44
CA ARG A 36 -2.78 -23.01 31.04
C ARG A 36 -3.72 -22.64 32.19
N CYS A 37 -4.80 -21.94 31.88
CA CYS A 37 -6.06 -22.12 32.58
C CYS A 37 -7.16 -22.02 31.53
N GLY A 38 -7.79 -23.16 31.25
CA GLY A 38 -9.00 -23.20 30.46
C GLY A 38 -10.20 -23.17 31.38
N THR A 39 -11.25 -22.49 30.94
CA THR A 39 -12.63 -22.81 31.26
C THR A 39 -13.43 -22.52 30.00
N ALA A 40 -13.96 -23.58 29.39
CA ALA A 40 -15.09 -23.49 28.49
C ALA A 40 -16.31 -23.17 29.36
N ASP A 41 -17.10 -22.17 28.99
CA ASP A 41 -18.49 -22.38 28.56
C ASP A 41 -19.22 -21.07 28.26
N VAL A 42 -20.33 -21.24 27.55
CA VAL A 42 -21.44 -20.32 27.28
C VAL A 42 -21.31 -19.44 26.03
N SER A 43 -22.13 -19.83 25.06
CA SER A 43 -22.60 -19.09 23.90
C SER A 43 -23.14 -17.71 24.26
N GLU A 44 -22.36 -16.65 24.01
CA GLU A 44 -22.83 -15.27 23.91
C GLU A 44 -23.01 -14.92 22.43
N ALA A 45 -24.26 -14.85 21.99
CA ALA A 45 -24.59 -14.19 20.74
C ALA A 45 -24.40 -12.67 20.89
N SER A 46 -23.66 -12.09 19.93
CA SER A 46 -23.54 -10.67 19.60
C SER A 46 -23.05 -9.72 20.71
N SER A 47 -21.72 -9.57 20.84
CA SER A 47 -21.10 -8.39 21.46
C SER A 47 -19.82 -7.97 20.75
N SER A 48 -19.98 -7.06 19.78
CA SER A 48 -19.01 -6.05 19.31
C SER A 48 -17.52 -6.47 19.25
N GLY A 49 -17.15 -7.29 18.27
CA GLY A 49 -15.78 -7.32 17.76
C GLY A 49 -15.45 -6.04 16.97
N PRO A 50 -14.17 -5.72 16.70
CA PRO A 50 -13.84 -4.69 15.72
C PRO A 50 -14.42 -5.09 14.36
N THR A 51 -15.28 -4.25 13.81
CA THR A 51 -15.83 -4.46 12.46
C THR A 51 -14.70 -4.35 11.46
N ASN A 52 -14.52 -5.34 10.58
CA ASN A 52 -13.51 -5.28 9.55
C ASN A 52 -13.69 -4.01 8.70
N ARG A 53 -12.61 -3.26 8.52
CA ARG A 53 -12.61 -1.98 7.81
C ARG A 53 -11.95 -2.18 6.45
N SER A 54 -12.64 -1.79 5.40
CA SER A 54 -12.09 -1.82 4.04
C SER A 54 -11.91 -0.40 3.54
N VAL A 55 -10.69 -0.03 3.14
CA VAL A 55 -10.41 1.26 2.51
C VAL A 55 -10.14 1.01 1.04
N VAL A 56 -11.05 1.45 0.17
CA VAL A 56 -10.97 1.27 -1.28
C VAL A 56 -10.55 2.59 -1.92
N VAL A 57 -9.39 2.58 -2.60
CA VAL A 57 -8.84 3.73 -3.32
C VAL A 57 -8.97 3.50 -4.82
N MET A 58 -9.76 4.33 -5.47
CA MET A 58 -9.95 4.32 -6.92
C MET A 58 -8.78 5.04 -7.60
N CYS A 59 -7.91 4.27 -8.27
CA CYS A 59 -6.70 4.76 -8.92
C CYS A 59 -6.91 4.81 -10.44
N HIS A 60 -6.87 6.00 -11.03
CA HIS A 60 -7.13 6.27 -12.45
C HIS A 60 -5.84 6.58 -13.21
N GLY A 61 -5.90 6.51 -14.55
CA GLY A 61 -4.76 6.83 -15.41
C GLY A 61 -3.53 5.94 -15.16
N VAL A 62 -3.75 4.72 -14.65
CA VAL A 62 -2.65 3.81 -14.33
C VAL A 62 -2.14 3.17 -15.62
N THR A 63 -0.91 3.48 -15.98
CA THR A 63 -0.29 2.86 -17.18
C THR A 63 -0.16 1.33 -17.02
N PRO A 64 -0.21 0.55 -18.11
CA PRO A 64 0.03 -0.90 -18.06
C PRO A 64 1.34 -1.29 -17.36
N HIS A 65 2.38 -0.48 -17.53
CA HIS A 65 3.67 -0.62 -16.86
C HIS A 65 3.53 -0.46 -15.35
N ALA A 66 2.93 0.65 -14.88
CA ALA A 66 2.75 0.89 -13.46
C ALA A 66 1.85 -0.17 -12.80
N ARG A 67 0.80 -0.61 -13.50
CA ARG A 67 -0.10 -1.70 -13.09
C ARG A 67 0.64 -3.04 -12.90
N ALA A 68 1.67 -3.30 -13.71
CA ALA A 68 2.54 -4.47 -13.59
C ALA A 68 3.67 -4.31 -12.55
N GLY A 69 3.73 -3.18 -11.84
CA GLY A 69 4.80 -2.86 -10.91
C GLY A 69 6.10 -2.41 -11.60
N LEU A 70 6.05 -1.98 -12.87
CA LEU A 70 7.19 -1.42 -13.60
C LEU A 70 7.21 0.11 -13.47
N PHE A 71 7.55 0.60 -12.28
CA PHE A 71 7.78 2.02 -12.01
C PHE A 71 9.09 2.24 -11.23
N SER A 72 9.59 3.47 -11.27
CA SER A 72 10.82 3.84 -10.57
C SER A 72 10.54 4.24 -9.12
N ALA A 73 11.07 3.48 -8.17
CA ALA A 73 11.03 3.84 -6.74
C ALA A 73 11.80 5.13 -6.40
N ALA A 74 12.58 5.67 -7.34
CA ALA A 74 13.25 6.96 -7.20
C ALA A 74 12.38 8.16 -7.63
N ASN A 75 11.28 7.92 -8.37
CA ASN A 75 10.38 8.95 -8.85
C ASN A 75 8.91 8.50 -8.74
N LEU A 76 8.38 8.48 -7.52
CA LEU A 76 7.01 8.03 -7.23
C LEU A 76 5.92 8.98 -7.76
N LEU A 77 6.28 10.23 -8.08
CA LEU A 77 5.36 11.19 -8.69
C LEU A 77 4.97 10.77 -10.12
N GLN A 78 5.84 10.02 -10.80
CA GLN A 78 5.54 9.48 -12.12
C GLN A 78 4.44 8.41 -12.01
N GLY A 79 3.29 8.68 -12.64
CA GLY A 79 2.11 7.81 -12.52
C GLY A 79 1.44 7.87 -11.15
N ARG A 80 1.75 8.89 -10.32
CA ARG A 80 1.11 9.15 -9.02
C ARG A 80 1.12 7.96 -8.04
N VAL A 81 2.17 7.13 -8.13
CA VAL A 81 2.42 6.01 -7.21
C VAL A 81 2.58 6.52 -5.76
N ASP A 82 3.00 7.77 -5.59
CA ASP A 82 3.05 8.46 -4.30
C ASP A 82 1.69 8.45 -3.58
N VAL A 83 0.58 8.59 -4.31
CA VAL A 83 -0.78 8.55 -3.75
C VAL A 83 -1.09 7.17 -3.17
N TRP A 84 -0.74 6.10 -3.88
CA TRP A 84 -0.95 4.72 -3.42
C TRP A 84 -0.20 4.48 -2.11
N CYS A 85 1.06 4.91 -2.07
CA CYS A 85 1.93 4.73 -0.90
C CYS A 85 1.40 5.51 0.31
N ARG A 86 0.95 6.76 0.11
CA ARG A 86 0.36 7.57 1.19
C ARG A 86 -0.97 6.99 1.66
N CYS A 87 -1.82 6.48 0.78
CA CYS A 87 -3.10 5.89 1.18
C CYS A 87 -2.91 4.58 1.94
N VAL A 88 -2.00 3.70 1.50
CA VAL A 88 -1.64 2.48 2.25
C VAL A 88 -1.06 2.83 3.62
N THR A 89 -0.19 3.85 3.68
CA THR A 89 0.38 4.29 4.96
C THR A 89 -0.69 4.86 5.89
N ALA A 90 -1.54 5.75 5.38
CA ALA A 90 -2.62 6.37 6.13
C ALA A 90 -3.69 5.38 6.60
N GLY A 91 -3.93 4.31 5.83
CA GLY A 91 -4.94 3.29 6.17
C GLY A 91 -4.45 2.26 7.19
N LEU A 92 -3.15 1.99 7.26
CA LEU A 92 -2.62 0.90 8.08
C LEU A 92 -1.83 1.37 9.30
N TYR A 93 -1.09 2.47 9.24
CA TYR A 93 -0.20 2.84 10.35
C TYR A 93 -0.89 3.60 11.49
N LEU A 94 -0.56 3.18 12.71
CA LEU A 94 -0.68 3.95 13.93
C LEU A 94 0.70 4.42 14.40
N SER A 95 0.76 5.12 15.54
CA SER A 95 2.03 5.55 16.13
C SER A 95 2.95 4.39 16.55
N ASP A 96 2.35 3.30 17.00
CA ASP A 96 3.02 2.21 17.72
C ASP A 96 2.64 0.82 17.19
N ASP A 97 1.66 0.72 16.28
CA ASP A 97 1.21 -0.54 15.70
C ASP A 97 0.66 -0.35 14.27
N VAL A 98 0.24 -1.46 13.66
CA VAL A 98 -0.48 -1.51 12.39
C VAL A 98 -1.94 -1.91 12.67
N ARG A 99 -2.90 -1.26 12.02
CA ARG A 99 -4.33 -1.60 12.08
C ARG A 99 -4.56 -2.98 11.47
N ARG A 100 -4.77 -3.99 12.32
CA ARG A 100 -4.99 -5.39 11.91
C ARG A 100 -6.42 -5.68 11.47
N ASP A 101 -7.33 -4.78 11.77
CA ASP A 101 -8.75 -4.80 11.38
C ASP A 101 -9.00 -4.09 10.04
N THR A 102 -7.96 -3.54 9.40
CA THR A 102 -8.09 -2.80 8.14
C THR A 102 -7.47 -3.55 6.97
N VAL A 103 -8.18 -3.58 5.84
CA VAL A 103 -7.63 -3.93 4.53
C VAL A 103 -7.67 -2.72 3.61
N VAL A 104 -6.55 -2.39 2.98
CA VAL A 104 -6.47 -1.31 1.99
C VAL A 104 -6.46 -1.91 0.59
N HIS A 105 -7.44 -1.54 -0.21
CA HIS A 105 -7.63 -1.95 -1.59
C HIS A 105 -7.27 -0.81 -2.54
N LEU A 106 -6.36 -1.06 -3.48
CA LEU A 106 -6.07 -0.16 -4.60
C LEU A 106 -6.73 -0.74 -5.85
N VAL A 107 -7.75 -0.06 -6.36
CA VAL A 107 -8.43 -0.41 -7.61
C VAL A 107 -7.74 0.33 -8.74
N MET A 108 -6.87 -0.36 -9.47
CA MET A 108 -6.07 0.20 -10.55
C MET A 108 -6.81 0.08 -11.88
N GLN A 109 -7.24 1.23 -12.40
CA GLN A 109 -7.88 1.38 -13.69
C GLN A 109 -6.90 1.97 -14.70
N SER A 110 -6.91 1.40 -15.91
CA SER A 110 -6.04 1.80 -17.00
C SER A 110 -6.90 2.13 -18.21
N ASP A 111 -6.71 3.31 -18.79
CA ASP A 111 -7.46 3.70 -19.99
C ASP A 111 -7.12 2.80 -21.20
N ASP A 112 -5.91 2.22 -21.18
CA ASP A 112 -5.40 1.33 -22.23
C ASP A 112 -5.93 -0.10 -22.13
N LEU A 113 -6.52 -0.49 -21.00
CA LEU A 113 -6.91 -1.87 -20.72
C LEU A 113 -8.32 -1.95 -20.15
N ALA A 114 -9.18 -2.75 -20.80
CA ALA A 114 -10.55 -2.98 -20.32
C ALA A 114 -10.64 -3.70 -18.95
N SER A 115 -9.52 -4.19 -18.41
CA SER A 115 -9.46 -4.92 -17.13
C SER A 115 -8.99 -4.02 -15.98
N CYS A 116 -9.57 -4.25 -14.81
CA CYS A 116 -9.16 -3.62 -13.56
C CYS A 116 -8.24 -4.55 -12.78
N ARG A 117 -7.24 -3.99 -12.09
CA ARG A 117 -6.41 -4.76 -11.15
C ARG A 117 -6.70 -4.32 -9.74
N LEU A 118 -6.92 -5.28 -8.85
CA LEU A 118 -7.09 -5.05 -7.42
C LEU A 118 -5.78 -5.42 -6.71
N VAL A 119 -5.24 -4.50 -5.91
CA VAL A 119 -4.15 -4.77 -4.97
C VAL A 119 -4.66 -4.59 -3.56
N SER A 120 -4.72 -5.67 -2.79
CA SER A 120 -5.26 -5.69 -1.42
C SER A 120 -4.14 -5.88 -0.43
N VAL A 121 -3.96 -4.93 0.49
CA VAL A 121 -2.99 -4.96 1.58
C VAL A 121 -3.73 -5.21 2.89
N ASP A 122 -3.57 -6.41 3.44
CA ASP A 122 -4.19 -6.87 4.68
C ASP A 122 -3.31 -6.51 5.88
N GLY A 123 -3.80 -5.60 6.74
CA GLY A 123 -3.10 -5.16 7.93
C GLY A 123 -2.83 -6.26 8.96
N ALA A 124 -3.62 -7.35 8.99
CA ALA A 124 -3.40 -8.47 9.90
C ALA A 124 -2.19 -9.33 9.49
N ARG A 125 -1.87 -9.35 8.20
CA ARG A 125 -0.93 -10.31 7.59
C ARG A 125 0.28 -9.67 6.92
N VAL A 126 0.26 -8.36 6.70
CA VAL A 126 1.34 -7.66 5.98
C VAL A 126 2.63 -7.67 6.78
N GLU A 127 3.73 -8.04 6.12
CA GLU A 127 5.07 -8.03 6.71
C GLU A 127 6.02 -7.13 5.91
N GLY A 128 6.99 -6.52 6.59
CA GLY A 128 8.01 -5.70 5.96
C GLY A 128 7.51 -4.34 5.45
N LEU A 129 6.28 -3.96 5.80
CA LEU A 129 5.79 -2.60 5.59
C LEU A 129 6.63 -1.64 6.45
N ALA A 130 6.94 -0.46 5.91
CA ALA A 130 7.51 0.66 6.66
C ALA A 130 6.89 1.97 6.13
N PRO A 131 6.64 2.99 6.97
CA PRO A 131 5.80 4.13 6.60
C PRO A 131 6.42 5.06 5.55
N ALA A 132 7.71 4.92 5.25
CA ALA A 132 8.34 5.68 4.18
C ALA A 132 7.78 5.25 2.81
N GLU A 133 7.32 6.22 2.00
CA GLU A 133 6.68 5.95 0.69
C GLU A 133 7.50 5.01 -0.19
N LYS A 134 8.83 5.19 -0.23
CA LYS A 134 9.74 4.33 -1.00
C LYS A 134 9.67 2.85 -0.58
N ASN A 135 9.55 2.57 0.71
CA ASN A 135 9.50 1.19 1.21
C ASN A 135 8.16 0.53 0.85
N VAL A 136 7.06 1.27 0.99
CA VAL A 136 5.73 0.83 0.54
C VAL A 136 5.75 0.58 -0.97
N ALA A 137 6.31 1.50 -1.75
CA ALA A 137 6.42 1.39 -3.21
C ALA A 137 7.18 0.13 -3.64
N LEU A 138 8.31 -0.18 -3.00
CA LEU A 138 9.10 -1.39 -3.28
C LEU A 138 8.34 -2.67 -2.94
N LEU A 139 7.55 -2.66 -1.86
CA LEU A 139 6.75 -3.80 -1.44
C LEU A 139 5.58 -4.06 -2.41
N LEU A 140 4.86 -3.00 -2.78
CA LEU A 140 3.79 -3.03 -3.80
C LEU A 140 4.35 -3.46 -5.16
N GLN A 141 5.50 -2.92 -5.55
CA GLN A 141 6.21 -3.29 -6.78
C GLN A 141 6.50 -4.79 -6.82
N ARG A 142 7.06 -5.36 -5.75
CA ARG A 142 7.34 -6.80 -5.67
C ARG A 142 6.07 -7.63 -5.84
N ALA A 143 4.99 -7.27 -5.15
CA ALA A 143 3.72 -8.00 -5.21
C ALA A 143 3.10 -7.96 -6.62
N MET A 144 3.03 -6.77 -7.24
CA MET A 144 2.47 -6.61 -8.58
C MET A 144 3.31 -7.29 -9.67
N GLN A 145 4.64 -7.22 -9.57
CA GLN A 145 5.51 -7.91 -10.51
C GLN A 145 5.35 -9.43 -10.40
N HIS A 146 5.22 -9.96 -9.18
CA HIS A 146 4.96 -11.39 -8.98
C HIS A 146 3.62 -11.83 -9.58
N ALA A 147 2.58 -11.01 -9.48
CA ALA A 147 1.30 -11.28 -10.12
C ALA A 147 1.33 -11.10 -11.66
N SER A 148 2.35 -10.44 -12.20
CA SER A 148 2.46 -10.10 -13.62
C SER A 148 3.53 -10.88 -14.35
N LEU A 149 4.01 -12.00 -13.80
CA LEU A 149 5.16 -12.74 -14.33
C LEU A 149 5.06 -13.02 -15.85
N ASP A 150 3.86 -13.30 -16.34
CA ASP A 150 3.59 -13.57 -17.76
C ASP A 150 3.66 -12.33 -18.65
N GLN A 151 3.30 -11.16 -18.11
CA GLN A 151 3.23 -9.88 -18.84
C GLN A 151 4.57 -9.13 -18.83
N LEU A 152 5.40 -9.34 -17.80
CA LEU A 152 6.66 -8.61 -17.61
C LEU A 152 7.63 -8.69 -18.81
N PRO A 153 7.81 -9.83 -19.50
CA PRO A 153 8.74 -9.89 -20.64
C PRO A 153 8.33 -9.02 -21.83
N LEU A 154 7.02 -8.78 -22.01
CA LEU A 154 6.49 -7.91 -23.06
C LEU A 154 6.64 -6.45 -22.63
N LEU A 155 6.11 -6.10 -21.46
CA LEU A 155 6.09 -4.73 -20.96
C LEU A 155 7.50 -4.19 -20.68
N ALA A 156 8.45 -5.03 -20.25
CA ALA A 156 9.82 -4.57 -19.98
C ALA A 156 10.59 -4.16 -21.25
N ARG A 157 10.16 -4.58 -22.44
CA ARG A 157 10.75 -4.15 -23.72
C ARG A 157 10.33 -2.73 -24.07
N ASP A 158 9.12 -2.36 -23.71
CA ASP A 158 8.49 -1.08 -24.03
C ASP A 158 8.68 -0.03 -22.92
N ALA A 159 9.14 -0.47 -21.74
CA ALA A 159 9.36 0.40 -20.60
C ALA A 159 10.42 1.48 -20.88
N PRO A 160 10.13 2.78 -20.61
CA PRO A 160 11.09 3.86 -20.79
C PRO A 160 12.27 3.67 -19.82
N GLY A 161 13.46 3.39 -20.38
CA GLY A 161 14.68 3.06 -19.62
C GLY A 161 15.12 1.59 -19.72
N GLY A 162 14.33 0.73 -20.35
CA GLY A 162 14.77 -0.60 -20.78
C GLY A 162 15.95 -0.47 -21.74
N ARG A 163 17.04 -1.21 -21.48
CA ARG A 163 18.27 -1.17 -22.28
C ARG A 163 17.96 -1.15 -23.78
N ARG A 164 18.31 -0.04 -24.45
CA ARG A 164 18.80 -0.15 -25.83
C ARG A 164 19.98 -1.11 -25.77
N SER A 165 19.82 -2.31 -26.32
CA SER A 165 20.96 -3.06 -26.82
C SER A 165 21.74 -2.06 -27.67
N ARG A 166 22.92 -1.63 -27.20
CA ARG A 166 23.84 -0.90 -28.08
C ARG A 166 24.16 -1.88 -29.21
N VAL A 167 23.50 -1.70 -30.34
CA VAL A 167 24.09 -2.07 -31.62
C VAL A 167 25.24 -1.07 -31.76
N GLY A 168 26.42 -1.52 -31.36
CA GLY A 168 27.65 -0.77 -31.57
C GLY A 168 28.11 -1.07 -32.99
N ASP A 169 27.90 -0.13 -33.89
CA ASP A 169 28.70 -0.02 -35.09
C ASP A 169 30.10 0.47 -34.71
N GLY A 170 31.13 -0.18 -35.26
CA GLY A 170 32.45 0.44 -35.48
C GLY A 170 33.57 0.16 -34.47
N ASP A 171 34.37 -0.84 -34.85
CA ASP A 171 35.84 -0.94 -34.78
C ASP A 171 36.63 -1.30 -33.50
N GLY A 172 37.64 -2.15 -33.77
CA GLY A 172 38.57 -2.91 -32.94
C GLY A 172 38.88 -2.46 -31.51
N ASP A 173 38.72 -3.40 -30.57
CA ASP A 173 39.79 -3.75 -29.62
C ASP A 173 39.49 -5.08 -28.90
N GLU A 174 40.55 -5.83 -28.63
CA GLU A 174 40.64 -7.23 -28.17
C GLU A 174 39.46 -7.78 -27.33
N VAL A 175 38.87 -8.87 -27.83
CA VAL A 175 37.88 -9.67 -27.10
C VAL A 175 38.57 -10.44 -25.97
N ARG A 176 38.70 -9.78 -24.82
CA ARG A 176 38.93 -10.47 -23.55
C ARG A 176 37.70 -11.34 -23.29
N GLU A 177 37.80 -12.65 -23.55
CA GLU A 177 36.76 -13.64 -23.24
C GLU A 177 36.28 -13.41 -21.80
N LYS A 178 35.08 -12.82 -21.67
CA LYS A 178 34.45 -12.63 -20.36
C LYS A 178 34.20 -14.02 -19.82
N SER A 179 35.00 -14.43 -18.83
CA SER A 179 34.96 -15.76 -18.24
C SER A 179 33.51 -16.28 -18.12
N ALA A 180 33.27 -17.49 -18.62
CA ALA A 180 31.96 -18.14 -18.57
C ALA A 180 31.39 -18.17 -17.14
N ARG A 181 32.24 -18.16 -16.13
CA ARG A 181 31.89 -18.01 -14.71
C ARG A 181 31.24 -16.66 -14.37
N ASN A 182 31.74 -15.55 -14.91
CA ASN A 182 31.14 -14.22 -14.73
C ASN A 182 29.87 -14.06 -15.57
N ALA A 183 29.80 -14.67 -16.76
CA ALA A 183 28.56 -14.73 -17.55
C ALA A 183 27.47 -15.49 -16.79
N ARG A 184 27.77 -16.70 -16.30
CA ARG A 184 26.86 -17.51 -15.47
C ARG A 184 26.50 -16.85 -14.14
N LYS A 185 27.42 -16.13 -13.49
CA LYS A 185 27.10 -15.33 -12.28
C LYS A 185 26.17 -14.17 -12.58
N ARG A 186 26.35 -13.48 -13.72
CA ARG A 186 25.46 -12.38 -14.13
C ARG A 186 24.10 -12.90 -14.55
N GLU A 187 24.05 -14.03 -15.23
CA GLU A 187 22.81 -14.73 -15.58
C GLU A 187 22.09 -15.24 -14.32
N ALA A 188 22.79 -15.88 -13.39
CA ALA A 188 22.22 -16.32 -12.12
C ALA A 188 21.87 -15.16 -11.16
N SER A 189 22.52 -14.00 -11.30
CA SER A 189 22.10 -12.75 -10.64
C SER A 189 20.84 -12.23 -11.32
N TRP A 190 20.82 -12.16 -12.65
CA TRP A 190 19.69 -11.68 -13.43
C TRP A 190 18.43 -12.53 -13.24
N LEU A 191 18.56 -13.85 -13.13
CA LEU A 191 17.45 -14.74 -12.79
C LEU A 191 16.92 -14.51 -11.37
N ARG A 192 17.76 -14.06 -10.43
CA ARG A 192 17.38 -13.67 -9.05
C ARG A 192 16.90 -12.22 -8.95
N ASP A 193 17.34 -11.37 -9.87
CA ASP A 193 16.97 -9.95 -10.00
C ASP A 193 15.80 -9.78 -10.98
N ARG A 194 15.16 -10.86 -11.42
CA ARG A 194 13.97 -10.79 -12.25
C ARG A 194 12.86 -10.11 -11.45
N PRO A 195 12.22 -9.06 -11.99
CA PRO A 195 11.04 -8.50 -11.35
C PRO A 195 10.03 -9.63 -11.08
N GLY A 196 9.53 -9.73 -9.85
CA GLY A 196 8.58 -10.76 -9.42
C GLY A 196 9.15 -12.14 -9.03
N SER A 197 10.46 -12.38 -9.18
CA SER A 197 11.09 -13.69 -8.87
C SER A 197 11.22 -14.01 -7.38
N ALA A 198 11.03 -13.01 -6.51
CA ALA A 198 11.08 -13.16 -5.05
C ALA A 198 9.81 -13.80 -4.44
N GLY A 199 8.86 -14.25 -5.26
CA GLY A 199 7.63 -14.89 -4.80
C GLY A 199 6.59 -13.91 -4.24
N PRO A 200 5.46 -14.45 -3.72
CA PRO A 200 4.37 -13.65 -3.19
C PRO A 200 4.81 -12.90 -1.94
N VAL A 201 4.16 -11.76 -1.69
CA VAL A 201 4.41 -10.93 -0.50
C VAL A 201 3.35 -11.27 0.55
N PRO A 202 3.74 -11.62 1.80
CA PRO A 202 2.77 -11.86 2.87
C PRO A 202 1.85 -10.66 3.08
N GLY A 203 0.54 -10.92 3.14
CA GLY A 203 -0.49 -9.91 3.34
C GLY A 203 -0.77 -8.97 2.16
N ILE A 204 -0.16 -9.19 0.99
CA ILE A 204 -0.52 -8.45 -0.23
C ILE A 204 -1.01 -9.41 -1.30
N ALA A 205 -2.30 -9.28 -1.64
CA ALA A 205 -2.93 -10.03 -2.72
C ALA A 205 -3.10 -9.13 -3.96
N VAL A 206 -2.93 -9.70 -5.14
CA VAL A 206 -3.13 -9.01 -6.42
C VAL A 206 -3.99 -9.88 -7.32
N SER A 207 -5.06 -9.33 -7.87
CA SER A 207 -5.99 -10.03 -8.74
C SER A 207 -6.46 -9.16 -9.90
N ASP A 208 -6.66 -9.76 -11.05
CA ASP A 208 -7.19 -9.09 -12.25
C ASP A 208 -8.68 -9.41 -12.43
N HIS A 209 -9.44 -8.38 -12.80
CA HIS A 209 -10.89 -8.43 -12.95
C HIS A 209 -11.29 -7.86 -14.32
N GLN A 210 -12.30 -8.47 -14.95
CA GLN A 210 -12.73 -8.10 -16.31
C GLN A 210 -13.49 -6.77 -16.36
N SER A 211 -14.02 -6.32 -15.22
CA SER A 211 -14.78 -5.08 -15.11
C SER A 211 -14.54 -4.42 -13.76
N LEU A 212 -14.85 -3.13 -13.67
CA LEU A 212 -14.83 -2.41 -12.40
C LEU A 212 -15.79 -3.04 -11.39
N GLU A 213 -16.98 -3.43 -11.82
CA GLU A 213 -17.99 -4.02 -10.94
C GLU A 213 -17.51 -5.35 -10.31
N THR A 214 -16.85 -6.21 -11.09
CA THR A 214 -16.28 -7.46 -10.56
C THR A 214 -15.14 -7.21 -9.59
N CYS A 215 -14.33 -6.19 -9.87
CA CYS A 215 -13.25 -5.72 -8.99
C CYS A 215 -13.78 -5.18 -7.66
N LEU A 216 -14.76 -4.29 -7.70
CA LEU A 216 -15.41 -3.72 -6.50
C LEU A 216 -16.13 -4.78 -5.69
N ARG A 217 -16.78 -5.75 -6.34
CA ARG A 217 -17.39 -6.89 -5.66
C ARG A 217 -16.39 -7.72 -4.89
N ASP A 218 -15.13 -7.79 -5.34
CA ASP A 218 -14.05 -8.47 -4.61
C ASP A 218 -13.49 -7.62 -3.47
N ALA A 219 -13.29 -6.32 -3.71
CA ALA A 219 -12.82 -5.38 -2.69
C ALA A 219 -13.82 -5.16 -1.53
N LEU A 220 -15.12 -5.22 -1.81
CA LEU A 220 -16.20 -4.97 -0.86
C LEU A 220 -16.80 -6.26 -0.26
N ARG A 221 -16.13 -7.41 -0.43
CA ARG A 221 -16.57 -8.67 0.19
C ARG A 221 -16.54 -8.53 1.71
N GLY A 222 -17.59 -9.00 2.39
CA GLY A 222 -17.66 -8.93 3.84
C GLY A 222 -18.08 -7.56 4.39
N CYS A 223 -18.35 -6.58 3.52
CA CYS A 223 -18.73 -5.22 3.91
C CYS A 223 -20.25 -5.05 3.82
N GLY A 224 -20.93 -4.98 4.96
CA GLY A 224 -22.38 -4.75 5.01
C GLY A 224 -22.79 -3.29 4.81
N ALA A 225 -21.84 -2.36 4.99
CA ALA A 225 -22.04 -0.94 4.77
C ALA A 225 -20.90 -0.37 3.91
N VAL A 226 -21.24 0.48 2.94
CA VAL A 226 -20.30 1.11 2.02
C VAL A 226 -20.55 2.62 2.01
N ALA A 227 -19.50 3.40 2.26
CA ALA A 227 -19.53 4.86 2.19
C ALA A 227 -18.62 5.35 1.06
N LEU A 228 -19.17 6.16 0.15
CA LEU A 228 -18.42 6.88 -0.87
C LEU A 228 -18.12 8.28 -0.38
N LEU A 229 -16.83 8.63 -0.31
CA LEU A 229 -16.41 9.95 0.14
C LEU A 229 -16.70 11.00 -0.91
N ASP A 230 -17.48 12.00 -0.51
CA ASP A 230 -17.87 13.12 -1.35
C ASP A 230 -18.04 14.40 -0.54
N VAL A 231 -17.67 15.55 -1.12
CA VAL A 231 -17.78 16.85 -0.46
C VAL A 231 -19.24 17.23 -0.18
N ASP A 232 -20.16 16.79 -1.05
CA ASP A 232 -21.60 17.06 -0.98
C ASP A 232 -22.37 15.95 -0.24
N GLY A 233 -21.67 15.05 0.46
CA GLY A 233 -22.27 13.95 1.21
C GLY A 233 -22.86 14.34 2.58
N ASP A 234 -23.51 13.37 3.23
CA ASP A 234 -23.99 13.50 4.60
C ASP A 234 -22.81 13.51 5.60
N ASP A 235 -23.00 14.12 6.78
CA ASP A 235 -21.97 14.09 7.83
C ASP A 235 -21.63 12.65 8.24
N ALA A 236 -20.34 12.39 8.49
CA ALA A 236 -19.85 11.07 8.85
C ALA A 236 -20.56 10.46 10.08
N SER A 237 -20.92 11.28 11.08
CA SER A 237 -21.65 10.77 12.25
C SER A 237 -23.04 10.24 11.89
N CYS A 238 -23.73 10.88 10.94
CA CYS A 238 -25.02 10.45 10.44
C CYS A 238 -24.90 9.14 9.65
N VAL A 239 -23.92 9.04 8.75
CA VAL A 239 -23.71 7.85 7.91
C VAL A 239 -23.29 6.65 8.76
N LEU A 240 -22.35 6.83 9.69
CA LEU A 240 -21.84 5.75 10.55
C LEU A 240 -22.85 5.26 11.60
N ALA A 241 -23.88 6.05 11.91
CA ALA A 241 -24.97 5.64 12.79
C ALA A 241 -26.05 4.81 12.07
N ARG A 242 -26.06 4.76 10.73
CA ARG A 242 -27.04 3.97 9.97
C ARG A 242 -26.78 2.47 10.12
N PRO A 243 -27.83 1.63 10.14
CA PRO A 243 -27.67 0.19 10.04
C PRO A 243 -27.05 -0.18 8.68
N PRO A 244 -26.35 -1.33 8.58
CA PRO A 244 -25.83 -1.79 7.30
C PRO A 244 -26.98 -2.02 6.31
N ASP A 245 -26.83 -1.49 5.09
CA ASP A 245 -27.83 -1.64 4.03
C ASP A 245 -27.93 -3.11 3.55
N ASN A 246 -26.85 -3.88 3.72
CA ASN A 246 -26.80 -5.28 3.35
C ASN A 246 -26.26 -6.15 4.50
N PRO A 247 -27.09 -6.51 5.48
CA PRO A 247 -26.64 -7.29 6.65
C PRO A 247 -26.16 -8.70 6.26
N ASP A 248 -26.62 -9.24 5.13
CA ASP A 248 -26.21 -10.55 4.63
C ASP A 248 -24.77 -10.55 4.10
N ASN A 249 -24.22 -9.38 3.74
CA ASN A 249 -22.87 -9.25 3.21
C ASN A 249 -21.79 -9.12 4.30
N GLY A 250 -22.17 -9.10 5.58
CA GLY A 250 -21.26 -9.04 6.73
C GLY A 250 -21.43 -7.79 7.59
N ASP A 251 -20.59 -7.66 8.61
CA ASP A 251 -20.57 -6.54 9.56
C ASP A 251 -19.48 -5.52 9.25
N GLY A 252 -18.70 -5.73 8.17
CA GLY A 252 -17.62 -4.84 7.78
C GLY A 252 -18.11 -3.51 7.23
N PHE A 253 -17.25 -2.50 7.33
CA PHE A 253 -17.51 -1.15 6.82
C PHE A 253 -16.46 -0.77 5.77
N ALA A 254 -16.91 -0.39 4.59
CA ALA A 254 -16.05 0.04 3.50
C ALA A 254 -16.11 1.55 3.28
N VAL A 255 -14.96 2.17 3.08
CA VAL A 255 -14.81 3.57 2.65
C VAL A 255 -14.20 3.60 1.26
N VAL A 256 -14.88 4.23 0.31
CA VAL A 256 -14.41 4.40 -1.06
C VAL A 256 -13.95 5.85 -1.26
N VAL A 257 -12.72 6.02 -1.74
CA VAL A 257 -12.10 7.32 -1.99
C VAL A 257 -11.49 7.37 -3.40
N GLY A 258 -11.67 8.50 -4.09
CA GLY A 258 -11.00 8.77 -5.36
C GLY A 258 -9.54 9.15 -5.17
N ASP A 259 -8.72 8.91 -6.18
CA ASP A 259 -7.38 9.49 -6.28
C ASP A 259 -7.42 10.98 -6.68
N GLY A 260 -6.33 11.50 -7.24
CA GLY A 260 -6.25 12.91 -7.66
C GLY A 260 -7.24 13.30 -8.76
N SER A 261 -7.82 12.34 -9.48
CA SER A 261 -8.83 12.59 -10.52
C SER A 261 -10.26 12.58 -9.97
N GLY A 262 -10.46 12.09 -8.74
CA GLY A 262 -11.77 11.87 -8.15
C GLY A 262 -12.49 10.64 -8.71
N VAL A 263 -13.69 10.38 -8.20
CA VAL A 263 -14.56 9.29 -8.66
C VAL A 263 -15.44 9.79 -9.81
N THR A 264 -15.47 9.05 -10.92
CA THR A 264 -16.25 9.46 -12.10
C THR A 264 -17.76 9.34 -11.86
N PRO A 265 -18.61 10.03 -12.65
CA PRO A 265 -20.06 9.91 -12.51
C PRO A 265 -20.59 8.48 -12.68
N ASP A 266 -20.00 7.70 -13.60
CA ASP A 266 -20.40 6.32 -13.87
C ASP A 266 -19.97 5.37 -12.75
N GLU A 267 -18.78 5.59 -12.17
CA GLU A 267 -18.30 4.88 -10.98
C GLU A 267 -19.18 5.18 -9.77
N ARG A 268 -19.50 6.45 -9.53
CA ARG A 268 -20.43 6.86 -8.47
C ARG A 268 -21.76 6.16 -8.65
N ARG A 269 -22.32 6.17 -9.87
CA ARG A 269 -23.58 5.50 -10.18
C ARG A 269 -23.49 4.01 -9.85
N THR A 270 -22.41 3.35 -10.24
CA THR A 270 -22.19 1.93 -9.95
C THR A 270 -22.12 1.68 -8.44
N LEU A 271 -21.34 2.47 -7.70
CA LEU A 271 -21.22 2.35 -6.24
C LEU A 271 -22.56 2.55 -5.53
N MET A 272 -23.33 3.57 -5.91
CA MET A 272 -24.61 3.86 -5.27
C MET A 272 -25.70 2.84 -5.62
N PHE A 273 -25.86 2.49 -6.91
CA PHE A 273 -26.97 1.63 -7.34
C PHE A 273 -26.69 0.13 -7.22
N VAL A 274 -25.44 -0.31 -7.39
CA VAL A 274 -25.07 -1.74 -7.34
C VAL A 274 -24.61 -2.15 -5.94
N PHE A 275 -23.84 -1.27 -5.27
CA PHE A 275 -23.24 -1.57 -3.96
C PHE A 275 -23.91 -0.86 -2.79
N GLY A 276 -24.97 -0.07 -3.03
CA GLY A 276 -25.69 0.65 -1.99
C GLY A 276 -24.84 1.71 -1.28
N ALA A 277 -23.81 2.26 -1.96
CA ALA A 277 -22.92 3.21 -1.31
C ALA A 277 -23.64 4.52 -0.94
N VAL A 278 -23.43 4.96 0.31
CA VAL A 278 -23.94 6.23 0.83
C VAL A 278 -22.88 7.32 0.70
N LEU A 279 -23.28 8.51 0.27
CA LEU A 279 -22.36 9.66 0.20
C LEU A 279 -22.03 10.17 1.61
N MET A 280 -20.74 10.26 1.92
CA MET A 280 -20.24 10.71 3.21
C MET A 280 -19.24 11.85 3.03
N ALA A 281 -19.50 12.97 3.70
CA ALA A 281 -18.63 14.13 3.72
C ALA A 281 -17.65 14.09 4.90
N LEU A 282 -16.40 14.49 4.61
CA LEU A 282 -15.34 14.66 5.58
C LEU A 282 -14.65 16.01 5.35
N GLY A 283 -14.14 16.62 6.42
CA GLY A 283 -13.28 17.81 6.29
C GLY A 283 -14.00 19.13 6.03
N GLY A 284 -15.30 19.22 6.33
CA GLY A 284 -16.05 20.48 6.38
C GLY A 284 -16.11 21.23 5.04
N GLY A 285 -16.34 20.50 3.94
CA GLY A 285 -16.50 21.10 2.61
C GLY A 285 -15.19 21.38 1.86
N ARG A 286 -14.03 21.02 2.40
CA ARG A 286 -12.73 21.20 1.72
C ARG A 286 -12.37 19.98 0.89
N MET A 287 -11.80 20.22 -0.29
CA MET A 287 -11.20 19.16 -1.09
C MET A 287 -9.86 18.74 -0.45
N LEU A 288 -9.79 17.50 0.03
CA LEU A 288 -8.62 16.95 0.72
C LEU A 288 -7.88 15.93 -0.15
N LEU A 289 -6.61 15.69 0.18
CA LEU A 289 -5.88 14.56 -0.39
C LEU A 289 -6.55 13.25 0.03
N ALA A 290 -6.57 12.26 -0.87
CA ALA A 290 -7.11 10.93 -0.58
C ALA A 290 -6.57 10.33 0.73
N SER A 291 -5.27 10.49 0.99
CA SER A 291 -4.65 10.02 2.24
C SER A 291 -5.19 10.73 3.49
N HIS A 292 -5.54 12.03 3.40
CA HIS A 292 -6.15 12.74 4.53
C HIS A 292 -7.59 12.29 4.77
N CYS A 293 -8.33 12.03 3.68
CA CYS A 293 -9.67 11.46 3.76
C CYS A 293 -9.65 10.10 4.49
N VAL A 294 -8.68 9.24 4.19
CA VAL A 294 -8.48 7.96 4.90
C VAL A 294 -8.25 8.16 6.40
N VAL A 295 -7.38 9.12 6.78
CA VAL A 295 -7.13 9.44 8.20
C VAL A 295 -8.41 9.92 8.90
N LEU A 296 -9.17 10.83 8.27
CA LEU A 296 -10.42 11.35 8.83
C LEU A 296 -11.51 10.27 8.93
N ALA A 297 -11.60 9.39 7.94
CA ALA A 297 -12.53 8.27 7.97
C ALA A 297 -12.20 7.31 9.12
N HIS A 298 -10.92 7.00 9.34
CA HIS A 298 -10.50 6.23 10.50
C HIS A 298 -10.81 6.93 11.83
N ALA A 299 -10.56 8.23 11.92
CA ALA A 299 -10.89 9.00 13.12
C ALA A 299 -12.41 8.98 13.43
N ALA A 300 -13.25 9.08 12.40
CA ALA A 300 -14.70 8.98 12.55
C ALA A 300 -15.15 7.58 12.99
N LEU A 301 -14.59 6.52 12.39
CA LEU A 301 -14.85 5.12 12.77
C LEU A 301 -14.40 4.81 14.20
N ASP A 302 -13.19 5.24 14.58
CA ASP A 302 -12.67 5.07 15.94
C ASP A 302 -13.55 5.79 16.97
N GLY A 303 -14.04 6.99 16.63
CA GLY A 303 -14.97 7.76 17.47
C GLY A 303 -16.31 7.07 17.66
N GLU A 304 -16.87 6.49 16.60
CA GLU A 304 -18.13 5.76 16.64
C GLU A 304 -18.00 4.45 17.44
N GLU A 305 -16.92 3.69 17.26
CA GLU A 305 -16.64 2.50 18.06
C GLU A 305 -16.50 2.84 19.55
N ALA A 306 -15.80 3.93 19.87
CA ALA A 306 -15.69 4.41 21.25
C ALA A 306 -17.05 4.81 21.84
N ARG A 307 -17.93 5.42 21.05
CA ARG A 307 -19.31 5.77 21.45
C ARG A 307 -20.15 4.53 21.71
N ARG A 308 -20.12 3.54 20.81
CA ARG A 308 -20.82 2.25 20.94
C ARG A 308 -20.38 1.49 22.19
N ARG A 309 -19.06 1.47 22.48
CA ARG A 309 -18.52 0.87 23.71
C ARG A 309 -19.06 1.54 24.98
N ARG A 310 -19.11 2.88 25.02
CA ARG A 310 -19.67 3.63 26.18
C ARG A 310 -21.16 3.36 26.40
N MET A 311 -21.95 3.30 25.33
CA MET A 311 -23.38 2.98 25.42
C MET A 311 -23.64 1.54 25.85
N GLY A 312 -22.86 0.58 25.31
CA GLY A 312 -22.96 -0.84 25.68
C GLY A 312 -22.63 -1.11 27.15
N THR A 313 -21.71 -0.35 27.74
CA THR A 313 -21.41 -0.40 29.18
C THR A 313 -22.49 0.23 30.06
N SER A 314 -23.23 1.23 29.55
CA SER A 314 -24.30 1.91 30.31
C SER A 314 -25.60 1.10 30.40
N LEU A 315 -25.80 0.11 29.53
CA LEU A 315 -26.97 -0.77 29.53
C LEU A 315 -26.79 -2.03 30.42
N ARG A 316 -25.60 -2.23 31.01
CA ARG A 316 -25.26 -3.37 31.87
C ARG A 316 -25.09 -3.02 33.35
N GLY A 317 -25.31 -1.76 33.75
CA GLY A 317 -25.26 -1.29 35.14
C GLY A 317 -26.63 -0.87 35.62
#